data_AF-U9W3W0-F1
#
_entry.id   AF-U9W3W0-F1
#
_cell.length_a   1.000
_cell.length_b   1.000
_cell.length_c   1.000
_cell.angle_alpha   90.00
_cell.angle_beta   90.00
_cell.angle_gamma   90.00
#
_symmetry.space_group_name_H-M   'P 1'
#
loop_
_entity.id
_entity.type
_entity.pdbx_description
1 polymer ?
#
loop_
_entity_poly.entity_id
_entity_poly.type
_entity_poly.pdbx_seq_one_letter_code
_entity_poly.pdbx_strand_id
1 'polypeptide(L)' 'MIVNLSDRVWVRLTPQGLQHLRQYYNDPSYMPDTDKQGWSSWQLWVLIGLFGELCKLPSARIQPFVNNEIRLSD' A
#
# COMPACT_ATOMS: atom_id res chain seq x y z
N MET A 1 -20.43 5.64 6.02
CA MET A 1 -18.98 5.80 6.26
C MET A 1 -18.44 6.66 5.12
N ILE A 2 -17.91 7.83 5.44
CA ILE A 2 -17.22 8.68 4.46
C ILE A 2 -15.75 8.31 4.56
N VAL A 3 -15.09 8.10 3.43
CA VAL A 3 -13.65 7.84 3.37
C VAL A 3 -12.99 9.11 2.81
N ASN A 4 -12.18 9.76 3.62
CA ASN A 4 -11.37 10.88 3.21
C ASN A 4 -10.07 10.36 2.57
N LEU A 5 -9.59 11.01 1.52
CA LEU A 5 -8.33 10.66 0.89
C LEU A 5 -7.13 10.82 1.85
N SER A 6 -7.25 11.72 2.84
CA SER A 6 -6.29 11.94 3.91
C SER A 6 -6.44 10.98 5.10
N ASP A 7 -7.40 10.05 5.06
CA ASP A 7 -7.53 9.05 6.11
C ASP A 7 -6.33 8.10 6.08
N ARG A 8 -5.96 7.64 7.27
CA ARG A 8 -4.98 6.57 7.36
C ARG A 8 -5.67 5.23 7.13
N VAL A 9 -4.97 4.37 6.40
CA VAL A 9 -5.37 2.97 6.23
C VAL A 9 -4.17 2.09 6.45
N TRP A 10 -4.44 0.85 6.82
CA TRP A 10 -3.42 -0.15 7.01
C TRP A 10 -3.53 -1.20 5.92
N VAL A 11 -2.40 -1.53 5.31
CA VAL A 11 -2.31 -2.57 4.28
C VAL A 11 -1.12 -3.48 4.56
N ARG A 12 -1.21 -4.72 4.09
CA ARG A 12 -0.06 -5.63 4.05
C ARG A 12 0.42 -5.74 2.62
N LEU A 13 1.71 -5.47 2.41
CA LEU A 13 2.32 -5.61 1.10
C LEU A 13 2.76 -7.06 0.86
N THR A 14 2.60 -7.55 -0.36
CA THR A 14 3.26 -8.78 -0.80
C THR A 14 4.76 -8.53 -1.01
N PRO A 15 5.59 -9.58 -1.17
CA PRO A 15 6.99 -9.39 -1.54
C PRO A 15 7.18 -8.54 -2.82
N GLN A 16 6.29 -8.69 -3.80
CA GLN A 16 6.32 -7.91 -5.03
C GLN A 16 5.89 -6.46 -4.80
N GLY A 17 4.87 -6.23 -3.96
CA GLY A 17 4.46 -4.88 -3.56
C GLY A 17 5.57 -4.13 -2.81
N LEU A 18 6.30 -4.83 -1.93
CA LEU A 18 7.46 -4.28 -1.23
C LEU A 18 8.61 -3.96 -2.19
N GLN A 19 8.86 -4.81 -3.18
CA GLN A 19 9.85 -4.54 -4.22
C GLN A 19 9.47 -3.32 -5.05
N HIS A 20 8.20 -3.21 -5.46
CA HIS A 20 7.71 -2.05 -6.19
C HIS A 20 7.87 -0.76 -5.38
N LEU A 21 7.53 -0.80 -4.09
CA LEU A 21 7.72 0.31 -3.17
C LEU A 21 9.18 0.78 -3.12
N ARG A 22 10.13 -0.16 -3.02
CA ARG A 22 11.58 0.14 -3.01
C ARG A 22 12.10 0.69 -4.32
N GLN A 23 11.47 0.32 -5.44
CA GLN A 23 11.81 0.89 -6.75
C GLN A 23 11.24 2.30 -6.93
N TYR A 24 10.06 2.54 -6.38
CA TYR A 24 9.41 3.84 -6.44
C TYR A 24 10.11 4.86 -5.55
N TYR A 25 10.34 4.51 -4.27
CA TYR A 25 11.14 5.32 -3.37
C TYR A 25 12.58 4.83 -3.37
N ASN A 26 13.44 5.56 -4.06
CA ASN A 26 14.89 5.33 -4.05
C ASN A 26 15.56 5.72 -2.71
N ASP A 27 14.76 6.09 -1.70
CA ASP A 27 15.19 6.48 -0.36
C ASP A 27 14.37 5.72 0.69
N PRO A 28 15.02 4.94 1.58
CA PRO A 28 14.35 4.14 2.61
C PRO A 28 13.63 4.97 3.66
N SER A 29 13.89 6.28 3.76
CA SER A 29 13.20 7.21 4.68
C SER A 29 11.70 7.35 4.40
N TYR A 30 11.26 6.96 3.20
CA TYR A 30 9.84 6.96 2.80
C TYR A 30 9.15 5.60 3.02
N MET A 31 9.84 4.63 3.62
CA MET A 31 9.21 3.35 3.97
C MET A 31 8.21 3.56 5.12
N PRO A 32 7.00 3.01 5.03
CA PRO A 32 6.02 3.14 6.11
C PRO A 32 6.45 2.34 7.34
N ASP A 33 6.04 2.80 8.51
CA ASP A 33 6.12 1.99 9.72
C ASP A 33 5.28 0.72 9.55
N THR A 34 5.90 -0.42 9.86
CA THR A 34 5.29 -1.74 9.72
C THR A 34 5.21 -2.41 11.10
N ASP A 35 4.05 -2.96 11.43
CA ASP A 35 3.87 -3.70 12.67
C ASP A 35 4.44 -5.13 12.60
N LYS A 36 4.38 -5.86 13.73
CA LYS A 36 4.90 -7.23 13.83
C LYS A 36 4.19 -8.23 12.91
N GLN A 37 3.01 -7.88 12.39
CA GLN A 37 2.20 -8.73 11.51
C GLN A 37 2.33 -8.31 10.03
N GLY A 38 3.20 -7.34 9.73
CA GLY A 38 3.43 -6.86 8.37
C GLY A 38 2.44 -5.80 7.90
N TRP A 39 1.57 -5.28 8.76
CA TRP A 39 0.69 -4.17 8.39
C TRP A 39 1.47 -2.87 8.41
N SER A 40 1.32 -2.11 7.34
CA SER A 40 1.94 -0.81 7.16
C SER A 40 0.87 0.27 7.10
N SER A 41 1.11 1.42 7.72
CA SER A 41 0.14 2.51 7.80
C SER A 41 0.42 3.58 6.74
N TRP A 42 -0.61 3.99 6.01
CA TRP A 42 -0.52 4.89 4.88
C TRP A 42 -1.61 5.93 4.88
N GLN A 43 -1.33 7.09 4.30
CA GLN A 43 -2.38 7.97 3.81
C GLN A 43 -3.01 7.34 2.56
N LEU A 44 -4.34 7.30 2.47
CA LEU A 44 -5.04 6.61 1.38
C LEU A 44 -4.65 7.15 0.00
N TRP A 45 -4.52 8.47 -0.15
CA TRP A 45 -4.11 9.08 -1.41
C TRP A 45 -2.70 8.65 -1.86
N VAL A 46 -1.79 8.38 -0.93
CA VAL A 46 -0.43 7.89 -1.24
C VAL A 46 -0.51 6.48 -1.83
N LEU A 47 -1.32 5.59 -1.22
CA LEU A 47 -1.50 4.23 -1.75
C LEU A 47 -2.08 4.23 -3.16
N ILE A 48 -3.07 5.08 -3.41
CA ILE A 48 -3.69 5.20 -4.74
C ILE A 48 -2.66 5.69 -5.76
N GLY A 49 -1.86 6.71 -5.43
CA GLY A 49 -0.83 7.23 -6.32
C GLY A 49 0.28 6.22 -6.61
N LEU A 50 0.65 5.42 -5.61
CA LEU A 50 1.73 4.45 -5.72
C LEU A 50 1.30 3.13 -6.40
N PHE A 51 0.22 2.53 -5.94
CA PHE A 51 -0.18 1.18 -6.34
C PHE A 51 -1.43 1.15 -7.24
N GLY A 52 -2.12 2.27 -7.43
CA GLY A 52 -3.40 2.32 -8.13
C GLY A 52 -3.34 1.77 -9.55
N GLU A 53 -2.26 2.04 -10.30
CA GLU A 53 -2.08 1.49 -11.65
C GLU A 53 -1.91 -0.03 -11.67
N LEU A 54 -1.27 -0.61 -10.64
CA LEU A 54 -1.12 -2.06 -10.51
C LEU A 54 -2.46 -2.75 -10.22
N CYS A 55 -3.41 -2.05 -9.61
CA CYS A 55 -4.74 -2.59 -9.31
C CYS A 55 -5.72 -2.49 -10.49
N LYS A 56 -5.46 -1.65 -11.50
CA LYS A 56 -6.37 -1.43 -12.63
C LYS A 56 -6.29 -2.49 -13.72
N LEU A 57 -5.16 -3.16 -13.86
CA LEU A 57 -4.91 -4.06 -14.99
C LEU A 57 -4.93 -5.53 -14.52
N PRO A 58 -5.87 -6.36 -15.00
CA PRO A 58 -5.88 -7.81 -14.72
C PRO A 58 -4.60 -8.53 -15.20
N SER A 59 -3.82 -7.88 -16.08
CA SER A 59 -2.52 -8.34 -16.56
C SER A 59 -1.34 -7.92 -15.67
N ALA A 60 -1.56 -7.12 -14.62
CA ALA A 60 -0.52 -6.81 -13.65
C ALA A 60 -0.17 -8.11 -12.92
N ARG A 61 0.93 -8.75 -13.33
CA ARG A 61 1.54 -9.91 -12.65
C ARG A 61 1.95 -9.63 -11.20
N ILE A 62 1.67 -8.43 -10.71
CA ILE A 62 2.03 -7.91 -9.41
C ILE A 62 0.72 -7.68 -8.65
N GLN A 63 0.46 -8.53 -7.66
CA GLN A 63 -0.54 -8.24 -6.63
C GLN A 63 0.17 -7.51 -5.48
N PRO A 64 0.00 -6.18 -5.32
CA PRO A 64 0.76 -5.45 -4.32
C PRO A 64 0.30 -5.72 -2.88
N PHE A 65 -0.97 -6.12 -2.70
CA PHE A 65 -1.59 -6.29 -1.39
C PHE A 65 -1.90 -7.75 -1.08
N VAL A 66 -1.62 -8.17 0.16
CA VAL A 66 -2.02 -9.49 0.65
C VAL A 66 -3.55 -9.52 0.77
N ASN A 67 -4.19 -10.47 0.08
CA ASN A 67 -5.64 -10.67 0.04
C ASN A 67 -6.48 -9.46 -0.41
N ASN A 68 -5.84 -8.39 -0.93
CA ASN A 68 -6.50 -7.11 -1.25
C ASN A 68 -7.31 -6.52 -0.07
N GLU A 69 -6.84 -6.74 1.16
CA GLU A 69 -7.47 -6.24 2.38
C GLU A 69 -6.93 -4.86 2.77
N ILE A 70 -7.84 -3.97 3.19
CA ILE A 70 -7.50 -2.72 3.88
C ILE A 70 -8.13 -2.74 5.27
N ARG A 71 -7.38 -2.29 6.28
CA ARG A 71 -7.93 -1.98 7.60
C ARG A 71 -8.03 -0.47 7.74
N LEU A 72 -9.23 0.03 7.98
CA LEU A 72 -9.48 1.44 8.22
C LEU A 72 -8.93 1.82 9.60
N SER A 73 -8.35 3.01 9.74
CA SER A 73 -8.14 3.58 11.07
C SER A 73 -9.46 4.14 11.59
N ASP A 74 -9.70 3.95 12.89
CA ASP A 74 -10.84 4.56 13.60
C ASP A 74 -10.79 6.10 13.60
#